data_AF-A0A7L8V4U5-F1
#
_entry.id   AF-A0A7L8V4U5-F1
#
_cell.length_a   1.000
_cell.length_b   1.000
_cell.length_c   1.000
_cell.angle_alpha   90.00
_cell.angle_beta   90.00
_cell.angle_gamma   90.00
#
_symmetry.space_group_name_H-M   'P 1'
#
loop_
_entity.id
_entity.type
_entity.pdbx_description
1 polymer ?
#
loop_
_entity_poly.entity_id
_entity_poly.type
_entity_poly.pdbx_seq_one_letter_code
_entity_poly.pdbx_strand_id
1 'polypeptide(L)'
;MEILNSVNVINKIDLPTSEEALKLKQACDEFESFFTQQLLDISLQSSTLGGEGAGSDIIKGMYTEAMSKSTGGNLGISDMLFRFLAENNKI
;
A
#
# COMPACT_ATOMS: atom_id res chain seq x y z
N MET A 1 28.01 20.72 -9.31
CA MET A 1 27.79 19.31 -8.95
C MET A 1 26.41 19.22 -8.31
N GLU A 2 25.38 19.01 -9.13
CA GLU A 2 24.06 18.71 -8.59
C GLU A 2 24.12 17.33 -7.94
N ILE A 3 23.83 17.29 -6.64
CA ILE A 3 23.60 16.05 -5.92
C ILE A 3 22.30 15.49 -6.51
N LEU A 4 22.44 14.49 -7.39
CA LEU A 4 21.33 13.66 -7.84
C LEU A 4 20.69 13.05 -6.60
N ASN A 5 19.60 13.68 -6.15
CA ASN A 5 18.78 13.18 -5.08
C ASN A 5 18.20 11.83 -5.53
N SER A 6 18.66 10.74 -4.92
CA SER A 6 18.30 9.35 -5.25
C SER A 6 16.79 9.07 -5.16
N VAL A 7 16.00 10.03 -4.67
CA VAL A 7 14.54 10.01 -4.61
C VAL A 7 13.89 10.39 -5.96
N ASN A 8 14.56 11.16 -6.82
CA ASN A 8 14.02 11.57 -8.14
C ASN A 8 14.18 10.50 -9.24
N VAL A 9 14.79 9.36 -8.93
CA VAL A 9 14.94 8.21 -9.85
C VAL A 9 13.81 7.19 -9.67
N ILE A 10 12.90 7.40 -8.71
CA ILE A 10 11.63 6.66 -8.67
C ILE A 10 10.77 7.28 -9.78
N ASN A 11 10.96 6.71 -10.97
CA ASN A 11 10.41 7.07 -12.26
C ASN A 11 9.06 7.78 -12.15
N LYS A 12 8.91 8.90 -12.87
CA LYS A 12 7.61 9.28 -13.42
C LYS A 12 7.09 8.05 -14.16
N ILE A 13 6.18 7.32 -13.53
CA ILE A 13 5.53 6.16 -14.12
C ILE A 13 4.79 6.71 -15.32
N ASP A 14 5.25 6.34 -16.52
CA ASP A 14 4.46 6.53 -17.72
C ASP A 14 3.34 5.49 -17.62
N LEU A 15 2.28 5.83 -16.87
CA LEU A 15 1.15 4.93 -16.68
C LEU A 15 0.59 4.64 -18.07
N PRO A 16 0.43 3.37 -18.46
CA PRO A 16 -0.26 3.05 -19.69
C PRO A 16 -1.65 3.67 -19.60
N THR A 17 -2.00 4.54 -20.56
CA THR A 17 -3.31 5.23 -20.61
C THR A 17 -4.47 4.28 -20.97
N SER A 18 -4.22 2.98 -21.10
CA SER A 18 -5.26 2.00 -21.39
C SER A 18 -6.17 1.83 -20.17
N GLU A 19 -7.46 1.63 -20.43
CA GLU A 19 -8.45 1.39 -19.38
C GLU A 19 -8.10 0.14 -18.54
N GLU A 20 -7.46 -0.84 -19.17
CA GLU A 20 -6.97 -2.07 -18.52
C GLU A 20 -5.85 -1.78 -17.52
N ALA A 21 -4.89 -0.93 -17.86
CA ALA A 21 -3.81 -0.56 -16.95
C ALA A 21 -4.30 0.26 -15.76
N LEU A 22 -5.29 1.14 -15.96
CA LEU A 22 -5.93 1.87 -14.85
C LEU A 22 -6.65 0.92 -13.88
N LYS A 23 -7.42 -0.04 -14.40
CA LYS A 23 -8.10 -1.06 -13.58
C LYS A 23 -7.10 -1.95 -12.84
N LEU A 24 -6.00 -2.33 -13.51
CA LEU A 24 -4.94 -3.12 -12.90
C LEU A 24 -4.25 -2.36 -11.76
N LYS A 25 -3.92 -1.07 -11.98
CA LYS A 25 -3.33 -0.22 -10.94
C LYS A 25 -4.28 -0.06 -9.75
N GLN A 26 -5.56 0.18 -10.00
CA GLN A 26 -6.56 0.25 -8.93
C GLN A 26 -6.62 -1.07 -8.10
N ALA A 27 -6.61 -2.23 -8.76
CA ALA A 27 -6.57 -3.51 -8.07
C ALA A 27 -5.28 -3.70 -7.24
N CYS A 28 -4.13 -3.20 -7.72
CA CYS A 28 -2.88 -3.21 -6.96
C CYS A 28 -2.93 -2.29 -5.74
N ASP A 29 -3.57 -1.13 -5.84
CA ASP A 29 -3.76 -0.20 -4.71
C ASP A 29 -4.68 -0.79 -3.64
N GLU A 30 -5.78 -1.41 -4.06
CA GLU A 30 -6.71 -2.12 -3.17
C GLU A 30 -6.00 -3.28 -2.44
N PHE A 31 -5.17 -4.04 -3.18
CA PHE A 31 -4.34 -5.08 -2.59
C PHE A 31 -3.35 -4.52 -1.55
N GLU A 32 -2.66 -3.41 -1.85
CA GLU A 32 -1.71 -2.80 -0.92
C GLU A 32 -2.41 -2.37 0.38
N SER A 33 -3.60 -1.78 0.29
CA SER A 33 -4.40 -1.43 1.47
C SER A 33 -4.75 -2.68 2.28
N PHE A 34 -5.29 -3.72 1.65
CA PHE A 34 -5.63 -4.96 2.36
C PHE A 34 -4.40 -5.62 2.99
N PHE A 35 -3.30 -5.74 2.25
CA PHE A 35 -2.06 -6.34 2.74
C PHE A 35 -1.50 -5.56 3.94
N THR A 36 -1.48 -4.23 3.85
CA THR A 36 -1.06 -3.37 4.97
C THR A 36 -1.95 -3.54 6.18
N GLN A 37 -3.26 -3.74 5.96
CA GLN A 37 -4.21 -3.97 7.05
C GLN A 37 -3.87 -5.25 7.80
N GLN A 38 -3.71 -6.34 7.06
CA GLN A 38 -3.33 -7.63 7.64
C GLN A 38 -1.98 -7.56 8.37
N LEU A 39 -0.99 -6.85 7.79
CA LEU A 39 0.33 -6.68 8.40
C LEU A 39 0.26 -5.91 9.71
N LEU A 40 -0.49 -4.81 9.73
CA LEU A 40 -0.68 -3.98 10.92
C LEU A 40 -1.48 -4.73 12.00
N ASP A 41 -2.51 -5.48 11.61
CA ASP A 41 -3.30 -6.29 12.54
C ASP A 41 -2.40 -7.30 13.25
N ILE A 42 -1.58 -8.05 12.51
CA ILE A 42 -0.59 -8.99 13.09
C ILE A 42 0.41 -8.25 13.99
N SER A 43 0.93 -7.11 13.53
CA SER A 43 1.94 -6.33 14.27
C SER A 43 1.42 -5.77 15.58
N LEU A 44 0.12 -5.47 15.66
CA LEU A 44 -0.53 -4.87 16.83
C LEU A 44 -1.19 -5.90 17.75
N GLN A 45 -1.21 -7.19 17.39
CA GLN A 45 -1.79 -8.26 18.23
C GLN A 45 -1.18 -8.28 19.63
N SER A 46 0.14 -8.14 19.76
CA SER A 46 0.84 -8.13 21.06
C SER A 46 1.02 -6.72 21.66
N SER A 47 0.54 -5.67 20.98
CA SER A 47 0.72 -4.29 21.42
C SER A 47 -0.29 -3.90 22.50
N THR A 48 0.13 -3.07 23.46
CA THR A 48 -0.75 -2.45 24.48
C THR A 48 -1.49 -1.22 23.96
N LEU A 49 -1.42 -0.95 22.64
CA LEU A 49 -2.16 0.11 21.97
C LEU A 49 -3.67 -0.03 22.24
N GLY A 50 -4.28 0.98 22.85
CA GLY A 50 -5.70 0.97 23.21
C GLY A 50 -6.05 0.32 24.56
N GLY A 51 -5.05 -0.09 25.36
CA GLY A 51 -5.25 -0.72 26.67
C GLY A 51 -5.50 -2.23 26.60
N GLU A 52 -6.06 -2.81 27.67
CA GLU A 52 -6.42 -4.23 27.77
C GLU A 52 -7.96 -4.39 27.76
N GLY A 53 -8.48 -5.34 26.98
CA GLY A 53 -9.91 -5.71 26.94
C GLY A 53 -10.60 -5.41 25.60
N ALA A 54 -11.90 -5.72 25.48
CA ALA A 54 -12.64 -5.62 24.20
C ALA A 54 -12.60 -4.24 23.52
N GLY A 55 -12.40 -3.15 24.29
CA GLY A 55 -12.20 -1.81 23.75
C GLY A 55 -10.87 -1.62 23.02
N SER A 56 -9.83 -2.37 23.39
CA SER A 56 -8.52 -2.30 22.72
C SER A 56 -8.59 -2.85 21.30
N ASP A 57 -9.34 -3.93 21.10
CA ASP A 57 -9.47 -4.57 19.79
C ASP A 57 -10.21 -3.67 18.78
N ILE A 58 -11.20 -2.91 19.26
CA ILE A 58 -11.91 -1.91 18.46
C ILE A 58 -10.96 -0.77 18.05
N ILE A 59 -10.18 -0.23 18.99
CA ILE A 59 -9.22 0.86 18.71
C ILE A 59 -8.14 0.39 17.73
N LYS A 60 -7.62 -0.84 17.91
CA LYS A 60 -6.63 -1.45 17.01
C LYS A 60 -7.20 -1.62 15.61
N GLY A 61 -8.40 -2.18 15.47
CA GLY A 61 -9.06 -2.33 14.17
C GLY A 61 -9.26 -1.00 13.45
N MET A 62 -9.73 0.04 14.16
CA MET A 62 -9.88 1.38 13.59
C MET A 62 -8.54 1.99 13.17
N TYR A 63 -7.49 1.84 13.99
CA TYR A 63 -6.16 2.35 13.68
C TYR A 63 -5.57 1.66 12.45
N THR A 64 -5.65 0.33 12.38
CA THR A 64 -5.20 -0.46 11.24
C THR A 64 -5.97 -0.09 9.98
N GLU A 65 -7.29 0.08 10.05
CA GLU A 65 -8.10 0.47 8.89
C GLU A 65 -7.75 1.88 8.38
N ALA A 66 -7.62 2.86 9.27
CA ALA A 66 -7.25 4.23 8.91
C ALA A 66 -5.81 4.30 8.36
N MET A 67 -4.89 3.65 9.09
CA MET A 67 -3.69 2.95 8.61
C MET A 67 -3.64 2.75 7.10
N SER A 68 -4.20 1.61 6.74
CA SER A 68 -4.17 1.03 5.42
C SER A 68 -4.82 1.87 4.35
N LYS A 69 -5.94 2.53 4.66
CA LYS A 69 -6.61 3.43 3.71
C LYS A 69 -5.77 4.66 3.37
N SER A 70 -5.07 5.23 4.36
CA SER A 70 -4.20 6.38 4.13
C SER A 70 -2.91 6.00 3.40
N THR A 71 -2.45 4.77 3.57
CA THR A 71 -1.19 4.30 2.97
C THR A 71 -1.38 3.57 1.65
N GLY A 72 -2.61 3.16 1.29
CA GLY A 72 -2.92 2.49 0.03
C GLY A 72 -2.44 3.29 -1.18
N GLY A 73 -1.49 2.74 -1.93
CA GLY A 73 -0.88 3.38 -3.09
C GLY A 73 0.37 4.22 -2.78
N ASN A 74 0.75 4.39 -1.51
CA ASN A 74 1.86 5.25 -1.07
C ASN A 74 3.07 4.49 -0.49
N LEU A 75 2.95 3.19 -0.20
CA LEU A 75 4.07 2.35 0.30
C LEU A 75 4.92 1.78 -0.84
N GLY A 76 4.46 1.89 -2.09
CA GLY A 76 5.17 1.42 -3.28
C GLY A 76 5.03 -0.09 -3.55
N ILE A 77 4.25 -0.81 -2.75
CA ILE A 77 3.95 -2.24 -2.97
C ILE A 77 3.04 -2.39 -4.19
N SER A 78 2.04 -1.54 -4.31
CA SER A 78 1.13 -1.43 -5.45
C SER A 78 1.89 -1.14 -6.74
N ASP A 79 2.85 -0.21 -6.73
CA ASP A 79 3.68 0.10 -7.89
C ASP A 79 4.58 -1.07 -8.29
N MET A 80 5.18 -1.75 -7.30
CA MET A 80 6.01 -2.93 -7.55
C MET A 80 5.19 -4.08 -8.14
N LEU A 81 4.00 -4.35 -7.59
CA LEU A 81 3.07 -5.37 -8.09
C LEU A 81 2.53 -5.01 -9.46
N PHE A 82 2.13 -3.76 -9.67
CA PHE A 82 1.66 -3.26 -10.96
C PHE A 82 2.72 -3.46 -12.04
N ARG A 83 3.98 -3.11 -11.77
CA ARG A 83 5.08 -3.34 -12.72
C ARG A 83 5.26 -4.82 -13.04
N PHE A 84 5.28 -5.69 -12.04
CA PHE A 84 5.39 -7.12 -12.24
C PHE A 84 4.26 -7.66 -13.14
N LEU A 85 3.03 -7.23 -12.91
CA LEU A 85 1.87 -7.70 -13.67
C LEU A 85 1.81 -7.08 -15.06
N ALA A 86 2.13 -5.79 -15.22
CA ALA A 86 2.16 -5.11 -16.51
C ALA A 86 3.26 -5.68 -17.42
N GLU A 87 4.47 -5.89 -16.89
CA GLU A 87 5.59 -6.51 -17.62
C GLU A 87 5.23 -7.93 -18.10
N ASN A 88 4.55 -8.72 -17.27
CA ASN A 88 4.14 -10.09 -17.60
C ASN A 88 2.97 -10.16 -18.58
N ASN A 89 2.03 -9.21 -18.52
CA ASN A 89 0.87 -9.17 -19.41
C ASN A 89 1.11 -8.29 -20.67
N LYS A 90 2.29 -7.66 -20.79
CA LYS A 90 2.67 -6.75 -21.88
C LYS A 90 1.67 -5.60 -22.10
N ILE A 91 1.13 -5.06 -21.01
CA ILE A 91 0.18 -3.92 -21.02
C ILE A 91 0.91 -2.62 -20.73
#